data_AF-A0A940TN40-F1
#
_entry.id   AF-A0A940TN40-F1
#
_cell.length_a   1.000
_cell.length_b   1.000
_cell.length_c   1.000
_cell.angle_alpha   90.00
_cell.angle_beta   90.00
_cell.angle_gamma   90.00
#
_symmetry.space_group_name_H-M   'P 1'
#
loop_
_entity.id
_entity.type
_entity.pdbx_description
1 polymer ?
#
loop_
_entity_poly.entity_id
_entity_poly.type
_entity_poly.pdbx_seq_one_letter_code
_entity_poly.pdbx_strand_id
1 'polypeptide(L)'
;MSRAAGVLRPGLLPEPLIFERSVPGRTGATCDPTEAGGPAPADVIPAAFRRDDGLEGLPEVSELDVVRHFTRLSQWNLSAATTLYPLGSCT
;
A
#
# COMPACT_ATOMS: atom_id res chain seq x y z
N MET A 1 19.53 -12.73 3.11
CA MET A 1 19.99 -12.91 1.72
C MET A 1 19.88 -11.57 1.02
N SER A 2 21.01 -10.90 0.75
CA SER A 2 21.04 -9.56 0.17
C SER A 2 20.69 -9.64 -1.31
N ARG A 3 19.53 -9.10 -1.72
CA ARG A 3 19.16 -8.96 -3.13
C ARG A 3 20.00 -7.85 -3.75
N ALA A 4 20.62 -8.14 -4.89
CA ALA A 4 21.39 -7.18 -5.65
C ALA A 4 20.54 -5.94 -5.95
N ALA A 5 20.92 -4.80 -5.35
CA ALA A 5 20.34 -3.51 -5.64
C ALA A 5 20.83 -3.05 -7.02
N GLY A 6 20.14 -3.48 -8.08
CA GLY A 6 20.33 -2.91 -9.40
C GLY A 6 19.94 -1.44 -9.38
N VAL A 7 20.85 -0.55 -9.76
CA VAL A 7 20.55 0.87 -9.93
C VAL A 7 19.65 1.01 -11.16
N LEU A 8 18.36 1.27 -10.94
CA LEU A 8 17.35 1.36 -12.00
C LEU A 8 17.47 2.64 -12.85
N ARG A 9 18.19 3.68 -12.35
CA ARG A 9 18.65 4.93 -13.00
C ARG A 9 19.52 5.72 -11.99
N PRO A 10 20.44 6.60 -12.41
CA PRO A 10 21.17 7.46 -11.47
C PRO A 10 20.22 8.26 -10.58
N GLY A 11 20.37 8.14 -9.26
CA GLY A 11 19.50 8.80 -8.27
C GLY A 11 18.25 8.00 -7.87
N LEU A 12 17.98 6.85 -8.49
CA LEU A 12 16.85 6.00 -8.15
C LEU A 12 17.25 4.95 -7.10
N LEU A 13 16.80 5.14 -5.86
CA LEU A 13 17.08 4.21 -4.76
C LEU A 13 16.19 2.96 -4.86
N PRO A 14 16.71 1.77 -4.51
CA PRO A 14 15.90 0.57 -4.34
C PRO A 14 14.85 0.79 -3.24
N GLU A 15 13.59 0.48 -3.53
CA GLU A 15 12.47 0.58 -2.59
C GLU A 15 12.10 -0.84 -2.15
N PRO A 16 12.21 -1.16 -0.83
CA PRO A 16 11.84 -2.46 -0.29
C PRO A 16 10.33 -2.71 -0.40
N LEU A 17 9.90 -3.95 -0.16
CA LEU A 17 8.47 -4.24 -0.10
C LEU A 17 7.83 -3.48 1.07
N ILE A 18 6.59 -3.02 0.91
CA ILE A 18 5.89 -2.30 1.98
C ILE A 18 5.74 -3.15 3.26
N PHE A 19 5.68 -4.48 3.12
CA PHE A 19 5.65 -5.44 4.24
C PHE A 19 6.94 -5.42 5.06
N GLU A 20 8.09 -5.13 4.44
CA GLU A 20 9.39 -5.03 5.14
C GLU A 20 9.50 -3.74 5.96
N ARG A 21 8.56 -2.79 5.76
CA ARG A 21 8.44 -1.55 6.55
C ARG A 21 7.41 -1.66 7.67
N SER A 22 6.71 -2.79 7.77
CA SER A 22 5.65 -3.02 8.75
C SER A 22 6.20 -2.97 10.18
N VAL A 23 5.49 -2.30 11.08
CA VAL A 23 5.77 -2.28 12.51
C VAL A 23 4.48 -2.56 13.27
N PRO A 24 4.42 -3.62 14.10
CA PRO A 24 3.22 -3.97 14.85
C PRO A 24 2.65 -2.79 15.66
N GLY A 25 1.34 -2.62 15.60
CA GLY A 25 0.57 -1.55 16.24
C GLY A 25 0.59 -0.20 15.50
N ARG A 26 1.29 -0.08 14.36
CA ARG A 26 1.37 1.18 13.61
C ARG A 26 0.13 1.36 12.73
N THR A 27 -0.56 2.49 12.92
CA THR A 27 -1.72 2.86 12.10
C THR A 27 -1.37 3.93 11.08
N GLY A 28 -1.92 3.78 9.87
CA GLY A 28 -1.73 4.72 8.76
C GLY A 28 -2.89 5.68 8.55
N ALA A 29 -4.00 5.49 9.26
CA ALA A 29 -5.17 6.34 9.17
C ALA A 29 -5.76 6.56 10.57
N THR A 30 -6.04 7.80 10.91
CA THR A 30 -6.95 8.17 11.99
C THR A 30 -8.37 8.20 11.44
N CYS A 31 -8.97 7.02 11.33
CA CYS A 31 -10.40 6.90 11.10
C CYS A 31 -10.93 5.95 12.18
N ASP A 32 -11.75 6.48 13.08
CA ASP A 32 -12.48 5.64 14.03
C ASP A 32 -13.72 5.08 13.31
N PRO A 33 -13.82 3.74 13.11
CA PRO A 33 -14.97 3.14 12.45
C PRO A 33 -16.29 3.42 13.16
N THR A 34 -16.26 3.76 14.45
CA THR A 34 -17.45 4.06 15.26
C THR A 34 -18.01 5.45 14.98
N GLU A 35 -17.21 6.38 14.46
CA GLU A 35 -17.65 7.74 14.09
C GLU A 35 -18.52 7.75 12.82
N ALA A 36 -18.54 6.66 12.05
CA ALA A 36 -19.30 6.57 10.80
C ALA A 36 -20.84 6.47 10.99
N GLY A 37 -21.33 6.31 12.24
CA GLY A 37 -22.76 6.29 12.56
C GLY A 37 -23.55 5.09 12.04
N GLY A 38 -22.87 4.04 11.53
CA GLY A 38 -23.47 2.80 11.06
C GLY A 38 -23.65 1.75 12.16
N PRO A 39 -24.44 0.69 11.91
CA PRO A 39 -24.55 -0.44 12.83
C PRO A 39 -23.20 -1.15 12.98
N ALA A 40 -22.94 -1.77 14.14
CA ALA A 40 -21.70 -2.51 14.31
C ALA A 40 -21.66 -3.70 13.34
N PRO A 41 -20.48 -4.11 12.84
CA PRO A 41 -20.36 -5.28 11.97
C PRO A 41 -20.99 -6.54 12.58
N ALA A 42 -20.99 -6.62 13.92
CA ALA A 42 -21.58 -7.72 14.67
C ALA A 42 -23.11 -7.79 14.59
N ASP A 43 -23.78 -6.69 14.24
CA ASP A 43 -25.25 -6.62 14.17
C ASP A 43 -25.77 -6.99 12.78
N VAL A 44 -24.93 -6.87 11.74
CA VAL A 44 -25.36 -6.98 10.33
C VAL A 44 -24.67 -8.10 9.54
N ILE A 45 -23.50 -8.58 9.98
CA ILE A 45 -22.78 -9.67 9.31
C ILE A 45 -22.85 -10.94 10.17
N PRO A 46 -23.42 -12.06 9.70
CA PRO A 46 -23.39 -13.33 10.44
C PRO A 46 -21.96 -13.80 10.76
N ALA A 47 -21.76 -14.45 11.91
CA ALA A 47 -20.44 -14.84 12.39
C ALA A 47 -19.63 -15.70 11.38
N ALA A 48 -20.30 -16.57 10.62
CA ALA A 48 -19.69 -17.41 9.60
C ALA A 48 -19.03 -16.63 8.43
N PHE A 49 -19.35 -15.34 8.29
CA PHE A 49 -18.80 -14.46 7.25
C PHE A 49 -17.85 -13.40 7.83
N ARG A 50 -17.57 -13.42 9.14
CA ARG A 50 -16.64 -12.48 9.77
C ARG A 50 -15.23 -13.03 9.72
N ARG A 51 -14.29 -12.15 9.43
CA ARG A 51 -12.86 -12.46 9.47
C ARG A 51 -12.36 -12.41 10.92
N ASP A 52 -11.53 -13.37 11.32
CA ASP A 52 -11.03 -13.56 12.68
C ASP A 52 -9.50 -13.65 12.79
N ASP A 53 -8.78 -13.47 11.69
CA ASP A 53 -7.31 -13.54 11.57
C ASP A 53 -6.56 -12.28 12.04
N GLY A 54 -7.26 -11.28 12.59
CA GLY A 54 -6.64 -10.05 13.07
C GLY A 54 -5.91 -9.23 12.00
N LEU A 55 -6.29 -9.35 10.73
CA LEU A 55 -5.60 -8.68 9.62
C LEU A 55 -4.24 -9.27 9.25
N GLU A 56 -4.00 -10.56 9.53
CA GLU A 56 -2.75 -11.23 9.17
C GLU A 56 -2.36 -11.02 7.69
N GLY A 57 -1.09 -10.68 7.46
CA GLY A 57 -0.54 -10.42 6.13
C GLY A 57 -0.69 -8.98 5.63
N LEU A 58 -1.40 -8.10 6.34
CA LEU A 58 -1.43 -6.67 6.02
C LEU A 58 -0.26 -5.91 6.67
N PRO A 59 0.34 -4.92 5.98
CA PRO A 59 1.42 -4.13 6.54
C PRO A 59 0.87 -3.05 7.50
N GLU A 60 1.51 -2.91 8.65
CA GLU A 60 1.21 -1.90 9.66
C GLU A 60 2.19 -0.72 9.49
N VAL A 61 1.77 0.29 8.74
CA VAL A 61 2.62 1.40 8.28
C VAL A 61 1.93 2.75 8.52
N SER A 62 2.71 3.81 8.72
CA SER A 62 2.17 5.16 8.91
C SER A 62 1.77 5.77 7.57
N GLU A 63 0.90 6.78 7.57
CA GLU A 63 0.51 7.50 6.35
C GLU A 63 1.74 7.99 5.57
N LEU A 64 2.71 8.54 6.29
CA LEU A 64 3.95 9.05 5.70
C LEU A 64 4.80 7.93 5.07
N ASP A 65 4.82 6.74 5.67
CA ASP A 65 5.50 5.58 5.10
C ASP A 65 4.84 5.15 3.79
N VAL A 66 3.50 5.11 3.75
CA VAL A 66 2.71 4.80 2.55
C VAL A 66 3.00 5.82 1.45
N VAL A 67 2.90 7.11 1.75
CA VAL A 67 3.16 8.20 0.78
C VAL A 67 4.57 8.09 0.22
N ARG A 68 5.59 7.92 1.08
CA ARG A 68 6.99 7.80 0.64
C ARG A 68 7.22 6.56 -0.23
N HIS A 69 6.63 5.43 0.16
CA HIS A 69 6.77 4.17 -0.57
C HIS A 69 6.21 4.28 -1.99
N PHE A 70 4.95 4.70 -2.14
CA PHE A 70 4.31 4.82 -3.45
C PHE A 70 4.89 5.96 -4.29
N THR A 71 5.37 7.05 -3.67
CA THR A 71 6.08 8.13 -4.39
C THR A 71 7.40 7.64 -4.98
N ARG A 72 8.16 6.79 -4.28
CA ARG A 72 9.41 6.21 -4.81
C ARG A 72 9.13 5.16 -5.88
N LEU A 73 8.13 4.30 -5.67
CA LEU A 73 7.71 3.31 -6.67
C LEU A 73 7.22 3.98 -7.96
N SER A 74 6.54 5.13 -7.89
CA SER A 74 6.07 5.80 -9.12
C SER A 74 7.21 6.24 -10.02
N GLN A 75 8.37 6.56 -9.47
CA GLN A 75 9.57 6.91 -10.24
C GLN A 75 10.14 5.72 -11.04
N TRP A 76 9.70 4.50 -10.72
CA TRP A 76 10.12 3.28 -11.43
C TRP A 76 9.22 3.00 -12.62
N ASN A 77 8.07 3.67 -12.72
CA ASN A 77 7.08 3.45 -13.75
C ASN A 77 7.24 4.43 -14.91
N LEU A 78 6.92 3.95 -16.11
CA LEU A 78 6.66 4.80 -17.26
C LEU A 78 5.16 5.16 -17.28
N SER A 79 4.83 6.39 -17.60
CA SER A 79 3.44 6.86 -17.63
C SER A 79 3.19 7.72 -18.86
N ALA A 80 1.97 7.64 -19.41
CA ALA A 80 1.49 8.53 -20.46
C ALA A 80 1.49 10.01 -20.04
N ALA A 81 1.47 10.30 -18.73
CA ALA A 81 1.56 11.66 -18.20
C ALA A 81 2.95 12.28 -18.37
N THR A 82 4.00 11.47 -18.47
CA THR A 82 5.39 11.93 -18.52
C THR A 82 6.11 11.55 -19.82
N THR A 83 5.59 10.57 -20.55
CA THR A 83 6.23 10.01 -21.75
C THR A 83 5.19 9.75 -22.82
N LEU A 84 5.53 10.04 -24.08
CA LEU A 84 4.75 9.59 -25.23
C LEU A 84 4.58 8.07 -25.18
N TYR A 85 3.33 7.60 -25.23
CA TYR A 85 2.96 6.18 -25.12
C TYR A 85 2.28 5.72 -26.42
N PRO A 86 3.01 5.49 -27.54
CA PRO A 86 2.43 5.25 -28.85
C PRO A 86 1.99 3.78 -29.00
N LEU A 87 1.14 3.31 -28.10
CA LEU A 87 0.57 1.97 -28.15
C LEU A 87 -0.75 1.99 -28.93
N GLY A 88 -0.75 1.40 -30.12
CA GLY A 88 -1.95 1.24 -30.92
C GLY A 88 -2.99 0.37 -30.20
N SER A 89 -4.27 0.64 -30.43
CA SER A 89 -5.40 -0.04 -29.76
C SER A 89 -5.51 0.18 -28.25
N CYS A 90 -4.69 1.07 -27.67
CA CYS A 90 -4.74 1.46 -26.24
C CYS A 90 -5.13 2.92 -26.02
N THR A 91 -5.46 3.63 -27.11
CA THR A 91 -5.97 5.01 -27.14
C THR A 91 -7.33 5.14 -26.48
#